data_AF-A0AAE3RB18-F1
#
_entry.id   AF-A0AAE3RB18-F1
#
_cell.length_a   1.000
_cell.length_b   1.000
_cell.length_c   1.000
_cell.angle_alpha   90.00
_cell.angle_beta   90.00
_cell.angle_gamma   90.00
#
_symmetry.space_group_name_H-M   'P 1'
#
loop_
_entity.id
_entity.type
_entity.pdbx_description
1 polymer ?
#
loop_
_entity_poly.entity_id
_entity_poly.type
_entity_poly.pdbx_seq_one_letter_code
_entity_poly.pdbx_strand_id
1 'polypeptide(L)'
;MRLLYVVPAVLLVTILLVFSCTKSKHSSSRNSIENWIQTDRNPDTFINPIDDTTDLQRIGNQIYQDNDGKVYLRTLYPHRYKRAHYVEYLKDITDFLNIADYRELDKGYFTTKGKVYMWWSNDGGHYPVEVKVADPGTFVPFDSIAGGKDKAHVFYGGPPGNMDTLPGADPATIRVMNPERGCWNCGDCYFVDAKHVFWGLQPIPEADSKTFHLVDSEAVDARDKYRSYYNGRPIR
;
A
#
# COMPACT_ATOMS: atom_id res chain seq x y z
N MET A 1 0.28 -93.59 21.40
CA MET A 1 1.63 -93.97 21.85
C MET A 1 2.63 -93.14 21.07
N ARG A 2 3.47 -92.35 21.78
CA ARG A 2 4.68 -91.61 21.32
C ARG A 2 4.49 -90.43 20.35
N LEU A 3 4.67 -89.20 20.87
CA LEU A 3 5.90 -88.35 20.91
C LEU A 3 6.05 -87.51 19.62
N LEU A 4 5.74 -86.20 19.68
CA LEU A 4 6.68 -85.07 19.90
C LEU A 4 7.67 -84.88 18.74
N TYR A 5 7.49 -83.78 17.99
CA TYR A 5 8.60 -82.90 17.62
C TYR A 5 8.13 -81.44 17.53
N VAL A 6 8.87 -80.58 18.20
CA VAL A 6 8.74 -79.12 18.31
C VAL A 6 9.67 -78.46 17.27
N VAL A 7 9.51 -77.14 17.08
CA VAL A 7 10.53 -76.08 16.79
C VAL A 7 10.28 -75.35 15.44
N PRO A 8 10.40 -74.00 15.32
CA PRO A 8 9.71 -72.94 16.07
C PRO A 8 9.22 -71.78 15.13
N ALA A 9 8.58 -70.77 15.74
CA ALA A 9 8.55 -69.35 15.39
C ALA A 9 8.90 -68.88 13.94
N VAL A 10 7.90 -68.29 13.26
CA VAL A 10 8.08 -66.94 12.69
C VAL A 10 6.86 -66.08 13.03
N LEU A 11 7.17 -65.02 13.76
CA LEU A 11 6.35 -63.88 14.12
C LEU A 11 5.93 -63.13 12.84
N LEU A 12 4.64 -62.98 12.57
CA LEU A 12 4.16 -61.84 11.79
C LEU A 12 2.92 -61.26 12.45
N VAL A 13 3.18 -60.53 13.52
CA VAL A 13 2.26 -59.58 14.11
C VAL A 13 2.01 -58.49 13.07
N THR A 14 0.93 -58.63 12.30
CA THR A 14 0.41 -57.52 11.52
C THR A 14 -0.44 -56.69 12.48
N ILE A 15 0.21 -55.79 13.22
CA ILE A 15 -0.51 -54.69 13.86
C ILE A 15 -1.09 -53.86 12.73
N LEU A 16 -2.39 -54.02 12.49
CA LEU A 16 -3.21 -52.97 11.91
C LEU A 16 -3.09 -51.77 12.85
N LEU A 17 -2.15 -50.87 12.54
CA LEU A 17 -2.17 -49.51 13.02
C LEU A 17 -3.50 -48.92 12.54
N VAL A 18 -4.51 -48.99 13.40
CA VAL A 18 -5.59 -48.03 13.43
C VAL A 18 -4.92 -46.70 13.72
N PHE A 19 -4.38 -46.06 12.68
CA PHE A 19 -4.32 -44.61 12.70
C PHE A 19 -5.78 -44.20 12.77
N SER A 20 -6.22 -43.92 14.00
CA SER A 20 -7.21 -42.89 14.25
C SER A 20 -6.60 -41.62 13.69
N CYS A 21 -6.69 -41.50 12.36
CA CYS A 21 -6.57 -40.25 11.66
C CYS A 21 -7.86 -39.54 12.06
N THR A 22 -7.84 -38.94 13.25
CA THR A 22 -8.55 -37.70 13.50
C THR A 22 -7.97 -36.66 12.55
N LYS A 23 -8.21 -36.86 11.24
CA LYS A 23 -8.44 -35.73 10.35
C LYS A 23 -9.61 -35.04 11.00
N SER A 24 -9.31 -34.01 11.80
CA SER A 24 -10.31 -33.00 12.07
C SER A 24 -10.84 -32.66 10.69
N LYS A 25 -12.14 -32.85 10.52
CA LYS A 25 -12.86 -32.24 9.42
C LYS A 25 -12.74 -30.74 9.66
N HIS A 26 -11.61 -30.12 9.28
CA HIS A 26 -11.63 -28.75 8.83
C HIS A 26 -12.24 -28.75 7.43
N SER A 27 -13.52 -29.08 7.43
CA SER A 27 -14.47 -28.66 6.43
C SER A 27 -14.56 -27.14 6.55
N SER A 28 -14.23 -26.48 5.46
CA SER A 28 -14.41 -25.06 5.16
C SER A 28 -15.50 -24.31 5.96
N SER A 29 -15.12 -23.18 6.55
CA SER A 29 -15.97 -22.00 6.74
C SER A 29 -15.05 -20.77 6.74
N ARG A 30 -15.03 -20.01 5.64
CA ARG A 30 -15.56 -18.63 5.54
C ARG A 30 -14.90 -17.63 6.51
N ASN A 31 -14.19 -16.67 5.93
CA ASN A 31 -13.81 -15.35 6.45
C ASN A 31 -13.44 -15.27 7.94
N SER A 32 -12.16 -15.50 8.27
CA SER A 32 -11.62 -15.22 9.60
C SER A 32 -11.41 -13.71 9.81
N ILE A 33 -12.48 -12.96 10.08
CA ILE A 33 -12.43 -11.61 10.67
C ILE A 33 -12.67 -11.66 12.19
N GLU A 34 -13.15 -12.78 12.73
CA GLU A 34 -13.40 -12.92 14.16
C GLU A 34 -12.13 -13.27 14.94
N ASN A 35 -11.55 -12.27 15.62
CA ASN A 35 -10.89 -12.52 16.92
C ASN A 35 -10.72 -11.27 17.80
N TRP A 36 -11.58 -10.26 17.69
CA TRP A 36 -11.67 -9.20 18.71
C TRP A 36 -13.03 -8.48 18.67
N ILE A 37 -14.08 -9.14 19.15
CA ILE A 37 -15.40 -8.54 19.36
C ILE A 37 -15.57 -8.26 20.86
N GLN A 38 -15.73 -6.98 21.20
CA GLN A 38 -16.34 -6.42 22.41
C GLN A 38 -15.84 -6.92 23.79
N THR A 39 -15.14 -6.04 24.51
CA THR A 39 -15.13 -6.11 25.99
C THR A 39 -16.03 -4.99 26.52
N ASP A 40 -16.67 -5.20 27.67
CA ASP A 40 -17.62 -4.30 28.36
C ASP A 40 -17.10 -2.86 28.65
N ARG A 41 -15.90 -2.52 28.17
CA ARG A 41 -15.17 -1.29 28.48
C ARG A 41 -15.28 -0.18 27.43
N ASN A 42 -15.86 -0.44 26.25
CA ASN A 42 -16.05 0.58 25.20
C ASN A 42 -17.35 0.34 24.41
N PRO A 43 -18.51 0.74 24.96
CA PRO A 43 -19.82 0.55 24.31
C PRO A 43 -20.05 1.48 23.10
N ASP A 44 -19.24 2.53 22.94
CA ASP A 44 -19.51 3.61 21.98
C ASP A 44 -18.71 3.52 20.66
N THR A 45 -18.03 2.40 20.40
CA THR A 45 -17.31 2.17 19.14
C THR A 45 -18.08 1.18 18.25
N PHE A 46 -18.89 1.73 17.33
CA PHE A 46 -19.71 1.06 16.31
C PHE A 46 -18.91 0.91 14.98
N ILE A 47 -19.12 -0.01 14.02
CA ILE A 47 -20.26 -0.86 13.59
C ILE A 47 -19.74 -2.23 13.10
N ASN A 48 -20.50 -3.28 13.47
CA ASN A 48 -20.80 -4.57 12.83
C ASN A 48 -19.68 -5.27 12.01
N PRO A 49 -19.22 -6.49 12.38
CA PRO A 49 -18.69 -7.37 11.34
C PRO A 49 -19.80 -7.48 10.29
N ILE A 50 -19.47 -7.27 9.01
CA ILE A 50 -20.40 -7.69 7.97
C ILE A 50 -20.79 -9.11 8.32
N ASP A 51 -22.09 -9.31 8.56
CA ASP A 51 -22.68 -10.59 8.92
C ASP A 51 -21.98 -11.67 8.10
N ASP A 52 -21.40 -12.68 8.76
CA ASP A 52 -20.62 -13.75 8.11
C ASP A 52 -21.44 -14.54 7.07
N THR A 53 -22.74 -14.24 6.95
CA THR A 53 -23.63 -14.71 5.89
C THR A 53 -23.58 -13.89 4.59
N THR A 54 -22.98 -12.69 4.60
CA THR A 54 -22.88 -11.82 3.42
C THR A 54 -21.84 -12.40 2.47
N ASP A 55 -22.28 -12.79 1.28
CA ASP A 55 -21.40 -13.23 0.23
C ASP A 55 -20.68 -12.01 -0.37
N LEU A 56 -19.36 -11.98 -0.23
CA LEU A 56 -18.52 -10.85 -0.65
C LEU A 56 -17.60 -11.31 -1.77
N GLN A 57 -17.74 -10.70 -2.94
CA GLN A 57 -16.82 -10.86 -4.05
C GLN A 57 -15.70 -9.82 -3.94
N ARG A 58 -14.44 -10.28 -3.94
CA ARG A 58 -13.30 -9.36 -4.04
C ARG A 58 -13.18 -8.84 -5.47
N ILE A 59 -13.19 -7.52 -5.63
CA ILE A 59 -13.11 -6.84 -6.94
C ILE A 59 -11.81 -6.03 -7.13
N GLY A 60 -11.08 -5.79 -6.04
CA GLY A 60 -9.80 -5.08 -6.08
C GLY A 60 -8.94 -5.36 -4.86
N ASN A 61 -7.81 -4.66 -4.76
CA ASN A 61 -6.97 -4.66 -3.59
C ASN A 61 -7.70 -3.98 -2.42
N GLN A 62 -8.08 -4.80 -1.44
CA GLN A 62 -8.94 -4.43 -0.31
C GLN A 62 -10.38 -4.02 -0.67
N ILE A 63 -10.82 -4.16 -1.92
CA ILE A 63 -12.19 -3.77 -2.32
C ILE A 63 -13.05 -5.01 -2.55
N TYR A 64 -14.24 -5.00 -1.95
CA TYR A 64 -15.22 -6.08 -1.97
C TYR A 64 -16.58 -5.55 -2.40
N GLN A 65 -17.40 -6.40 -3.01
CA GLN A 65 -18.77 -6.10 -3.39
C GLN A 65 -19.70 -7.21 -2.89
N ASP A 66 -20.86 -6.85 -2.35
CA ASP A 66 -21.90 -7.81 -1.99
C ASP A 66 -22.89 -8.06 -3.14
N ASN A 67 -23.81 -9.02 -2.94
CA ASN A 67 -24.83 -9.39 -3.92
C ASN A 67 -25.85 -8.27 -4.22
N ASP A 68 -25.97 -7.28 -3.34
CA ASP A 68 -26.83 -6.11 -3.55
C ASP A 68 -26.09 -4.98 -4.28
N GLY A 69 -24.83 -5.20 -4.64
CA GLY A 69 -23.98 -4.28 -5.37
C GLY A 69 -23.28 -3.24 -4.50
N LYS A 70 -23.41 -3.29 -3.17
CA LYS A 70 -22.69 -2.38 -2.27
C LYS A 70 -21.21 -2.70 -2.27
N VAL A 71 -20.41 -1.66 -2.12
CA VAL A 71 -18.96 -1.73 -2.23
C VAL A 71 -18.33 -1.40 -0.89
N TYR A 72 -17.39 -2.24 -0.47
CA TYR A 72 -16.71 -2.12 0.80
C TYR A 72 -15.19 -2.08 0.63
N LEU A 73 -14.56 -1.22 1.43
CA LEU A 73 -13.11 -1.17 1.59
C LEU A 73 -12.70 -1.86 2.88
N ARG A 74 -11.92 -2.93 2.75
CA ARG A 74 -11.25 -3.60 3.86
C ARG A 74 -10.15 -2.72 4.40
N THR A 75 -10.32 -2.28 5.63
CA THR A 75 -9.45 -1.32 6.29
C THR A 75 -8.84 -1.93 7.54
N LEU A 76 -7.57 -1.62 7.76
CA LEU A 76 -6.82 -2.02 8.94
C LEU A 76 -6.57 -0.78 9.80
N TYR A 77 -7.03 -0.81 11.04
CA TYR A 77 -6.81 0.24 12.03
C TYR A 77 -5.76 -0.22 13.05
N PRO A 78 -4.55 0.37 13.08
CA PRO A 78 -3.58 0.09 14.11
C PRO A 78 -3.96 0.83 15.41
N HIS A 79 -4.46 0.11 16.42
CA HIS A 79 -4.70 0.69 17.73
C HIS A 79 -3.39 0.76 18.52
N ARG A 80 -2.82 1.98 18.63
CA ARG A 80 -1.52 2.24 19.29
C ARG A 80 -1.62 2.45 20.81
N TYR A 81 -2.29 1.56 21.56
CA TYR A 81 -2.24 1.59 23.03
C TYR A 81 -1.51 0.36 23.58
N LYS A 82 -0.23 0.54 23.93
CA LYS A 82 0.69 -0.39 24.63
C LYS A 82 0.99 -1.75 23.95
N ARG A 83 0.18 -2.22 23.01
CA ARG A 83 0.43 -3.37 22.12
C ARG A 83 -0.22 -3.07 20.76
N ALA A 84 0.45 -3.39 19.66
CA ALA A 84 -0.10 -3.19 18.32
C ALA A 84 -1.25 -4.18 18.07
N HIS A 85 -2.47 -3.76 18.36
CA HIS A 85 -3.67 -4.48 17.96
C HIS A 85 -4.17 -3.88 16.65
N TYR A 86 -4.50 -4.73 15.69
CA TYR A 86 -5.11 -4.30 14.45
C TYR A 86 -6.59 -4.66 14.49
N VAL A 87 -7.44 -3.67 14.26
CA VAL A 87 -8.87 -3.91 14.01
C VAL A 87 -9.06 -3.87 12.50
N GLU A 88 -9.57 -4.95 11.95
CA GLU A 88 -9.97 -5.03 10.55
C GLU A 88 -11.47 -4.84 10.45
N TYR A 89 -11.90 -3.98 9.54
CA TYR A 89 -13.32 -3.76 9.27
C TYR A 89 -13.56 -3.41 7.81
N LEU A 90 -14.80 -3.57 7.37
CA LEU A 90 -15.24 -3.24 6.02
C LEU A 90 -16.00 -1.91 6.06
N LYS A 91 -15.46 -0.91 5.36
CA LYS A 91 -16.05 0.43 5.26
C LYS A 91 -16.91 0.51 3.99
N ASP A 92 -18.19 0.83 4.13
CA ASP A 92 -19.04 1.11 2.97
C ASP A 92 -18.50 2.35 2.22
N ILE A 93 -18.18 2.16 0.94
CA ILE A 93 -17.70 3.18 0.02
C ILE A 93 -18.52 3.19 -1.28
N THR A 94 -19.74 2.63 -1.25
CA THR A 94 -20.63 2.49 -2.41
C THR A 94 -20.83 3.81 -3.14
N ASP A 95 -21.08 4.88 -2.39
CA ASP A 95 -21.32 6.21 -2.97
C ASP A 95 -20.04 6.85 -3.51
N PHE A 96 -18.86 6.41 -3.07
CA PHE A 96 -17.58 6.95 -3.50
C PHE A 96 -17.09 6.29 -4.79
N LEU A 97 -17.05 4.95 -4.82
CA LEU A 97 -16.42 4.17 -5.87
C LEU A 97 -17.42 3.82 -6.98
N ASN A 98 -17.13 4.20 -8.23
CA ASN A 98 -17.86 3.68 -9.38
C ASN A 98 -17.13 2.45 -9.93
N ILE A 99 -17.68 1.25 -9.71
CA ILE A 99 -17.04 -0.01 -10.15
C ILE A 99 -16.84 -0.06 -11.66
N ALA A 100 -17.78 0.51 -12.43
CA ALA A 100 -17.73 0.44 -13.89
C ALA A 100 -16.51 1.14 -14.50
N ASP A 101 -15.94 2.13 -13.80
CA ASP A 101 -14.77 2.89 -14.24
C ASP A 101 -13.56 2.78 -13.30
N TYR A 102 -13.67 1.92 -12.27
CA TYR A 102 -12.60 1.69 -11.32
C TYR A 102 -11.42 1.01 -12.00
N ARG A 103 -10.23 1.55 -11.80
CA ARG A 103 -8.99 0.94 -12.28
C ARG A 103 -7.87 1.17 -11.29
N GLU A 104 -7.25 0.09 -10.85
CA GLU A 104 -6.03 0.17 -10.06
C GLU A 104 -4.86 0.65 -10.90
N LEU A 105 -4.07 1.54 -10.30
CA LEU A 105 -2.76 1.90 -10.78
C LEU A 105 -1.72 1.34 -9.78
N ASP A 106 -0.45 1.52 -10.10
CA ASP A 106 0.62 1.10 -9.20
C ASP A 106 0.69 1.95 -7.93
N LYS A 107 1.42 1.46 -6.92
CA LYS A 107 1.81 2.21 -5.71
C LYS A 107 0.63 2.79 -4.90
N GLY A 108 -0.52 2.12 -4.95
CA GLY A 108 -1.71 2.52 -4.18
C GLY A 108 -2.51 3.65 -4.83
N TYR A 109 -2.21 4.00 -6.07
CA TYR A 109 -3.03 4.91 -6.87
C TYR A 109 -4.14 4.14 -7.59
N PHE A 110 -5.21 4.83 -7.93
CA PHE A 110 -6.32 4.27 -8.70
C PHE A 110 -7.12 5.38 -9.36
N THR A 111 -7.97 5.01 -10.31
CA THR A 111 -8.91 5.92 -10.94
C THR A 111 -10.34 5.48 -10.70
N THR A 112 -11.24 6.44 -10.50
CA THR A 112 -12.69 6.24 -10.53
C THR A 112 -13.35 7.59 -10.81
N LYS A 113 -14.55 7.60 -11.38
CA LYS A 113 -15.34 8.81 -11.68
C LYS A 113 -14.54 9.88 -12.44
N GLY A 114 -13.69 9.43 -13.36
CA GLY A 114 -12.84 10.32 -14.17
C GLY A 114 -11.78 11.09 -13.36
N LYS A 115 -11.37 10.59 -12.20
CA LYS A 115 -10.38 11.23 -11.33
C LYS A 115 -9.30 10.25 -10.89
N VAL A 116 -8.17 10.78 -10.44
CA VAL A 116 -7.06 10.03 -9.85
C VAL A 116 -7.08 10.18 -8.34
N TYR A 117 -6.92 9.05 -7.65
CA TYR A 117 -6.85 8.99 -6.20
C TYR A 117 -5.64 8.17 -5.76
N MET A 118 -5.19 8.42 -4.54
CA MET A 118 -4.23 7.60 -3.82
C MET A 118 -4.88 7.10 -2.53
N TRP A 119 -4.72 5.81 -2.23
CA TRP A 119 -5.04 5.27 -0.92
C TRP A 119 -4.02 5.77 0.10
N TRP A 120 -4.49 6.47 1.12
CA TRP A 120 -3.66 6.85 2.25
C TRP A 120 -4.20 6.21 3.53
N SER A 121 -3.29 5.64 4.33
CA SER A 121 -3.61 5.06 5.63
C SER A 121 -3.00 5.90 6.72
N ASN A 122 -3.79 6.26 7.72
CA ASN A 122 -3.27 6.73 9.00
C ASN A 122 -3.94 5.97 10.15
N ASP A 123 -3.79 6.49 11.36
CA ASP A 123 -4.42 5.87 12.53
C ASP A 123 -5.94 5.74 12.34
N GLY A 124 -6.64 6.55 11.54
CA GLY A 124 -8.08 6.41 11.26
C GLY A 124 -8.46 5.37 10.18
N GLY A 125 -7.49 4.65 9.62
CA GLY A 125 -7.70 3.70 8.51
C GLY A 125 -7.42 4.28 7.13
N HIS A 126 -7.88 3.59 6.08
CA HIS A 126 -7.66 3.98 4.69
C HIS A 126 -8.71 4.99 4.22
N TYR A 127 -8.25 6.06 3.57
CA TYR A 127 -9.11 6.98 2.85
C TYR A 127 -8.48 7.42 1.53
N PRO A 128 -9.31 7.72 0.53
CA PRO A 128 -8.84 8.16 -0.76
C PRO A 128 -8.46 9.65 -0.71
N VAL A 129 -7.33 9.99 -1.31
CA VAL A 129 -6.88 11.38 -1.48
C VAL A 129 -6.83 11.69 -2.96
N GLU A 130 -7.59 12.70 -3.39
CA GLU A 130 -7.65 13.11 -4.79
C GLU A 130 -6.33 13.77 -5.20
N VAL A 131 -5.77 13.31 -6.31
CA VAL A 131 -4.70 14.03 -7.01
C VAL A 131 -5.37 15.06 -7.91
N LYS A 132 -5.54 16.28 -7.37
CA LYS A 132 -6.27 17.33 -8.08
C LYS A 132 -5.64 17.61 -9.44
N VAL A 133 -6.49 17.89 -10.42
CA VAL A 133 -6.15 18.20 -11.82
C VAL A 133 -5.40 17.12 -12.61
N ALA A 134 -5.13 15.94 -12.02
CA ALA A 134 -4.49 14.84 -12.72
C ALA A 134 -5.39 14.24 -13.81
N ASP A 135 -4.81 13.99 -14.97
CA ASP A 135 -5.48 13.27 -16.06
C ASP A 135 -5.46 11.75 -15.79
N PRO A 136 -6.61 11.12 -15.48
CA PRO A 136 -6.68 9.68 -15.23
C PRO A 136 -6.29 8.84 -16.44
N GLY A 137 -6.39 9.38 -17.67
CA GLY A 137 -6.03 8.66 -18.89
C GLY A 137 -4.52 8.45 -19.02
N THR A 138 -3.71 9.30 -18.40
CA THR A 138 -2.26 9.34 -18.63
C THR A 138 -1.41 9.41 -17.36
N PHE A 139 -2.03 9.44 -16.18
CA PHE A 139 -1.32 9.46 -14.91
C PHE A 139 -0.50 8.18 -14.69
N VAL A 140 0.75 8.38 -14.28
CA VAL A 140 1.72 7.34 -13.92
C VAL A 140 2.35 7.72 -12.57
N PRO A 141 2.18 6.91 -11.52
CA PRO A 141 2.79 7.17 -10.21
C PRO A 141 4.31 7.02 -10.26
N PHE A 142 5.02 7.70 -9.35
CA PHE A 142 6.45 7.47 -9.17
C PHE A 142 6.73 6.20 -8.36
N ASP A 143 7.87 5.57 -8.60
CA ASP A 143 8.18 4.24 -8.03
C ASP A 143 8.39 4.23 -6.52
N SER A 144 9.06 5.26 -5.98
CA SER A 144 9.59 5.26 -4.61
C SER A 144 9.13 6.45 -3.78
N ILE A 145 8.30 7.33 -4.34
CA ILE A 145 7.88 8.56 -3.67
C ILE A 145 6.41 8.88 -3.97
N ALA A 146 5.74 9.55 -3.04
CA ALA A 146 4.39 10.06 -3.20
C ALA A 146 4.37 11.15 -4.28
N GLY A 147 3.63 10.86 -5.34
CA GLY A 147 3.53 11.69 -6.51
C GLY A 147 3.45 10.85 -7.78
N GLY A 148 3.49 11.54 -8.90
CA GLY A 148 3.44 10.94 -10.21
C GLY A 148 3.47 12.00 -11.29
N LYS A 149 3.13 11.62 -12.50
CA LYS A 149 3.01 12.54 -13.62
C LYS A 149 1.90 12.13 -14.55
N ASP A 150 1.31 13.10 -15.22
CA ASP A 150 0.49 12.87 -16.41
C ASP A 150 1.16 13.57 -17.62
N LYS A 151 0.46 13.71 -18.75
CA LYS A 151 1.04 14.37 -19.93
C LYS A 151 1.33 15.87 -19.74
N ALA A 152 0.67 16.54 -18.80
CA ALA A 152 0.71 17.99 -18.61
C ALA A 152 1.39 18.41 -17.31
N HIS A 153 1.36 17.58 -16.28
CA HIS A 153 1.76 17.93 -14.93
C HIS A 153 2.66 16.87 -14.30
N VAL A 154 3.53 17.35 -13.41
CA VAL A 154 4.22 16.54 -12.42
C VAL A 154 3.58 16.84 -11.07
N PHE A 155 3.28 15.80 -10.30
CA PHE A 155 2.66 15.85 -8.99
C PHE A 155 3.62 15.35 -7.93
N TYR A 156 3.69 16.03 -6.81
CA TYR A 156 4.57 15.66 -5.72
C TYR A 156 3.99 16.05 -4.37
N GLY A 157 4.29 15.23 -3.37
CA GLY A 157 3.76 15.34 -2.02
C GLY A 157 2.61 14.39 -1.78
N GLY A 158 1.97 14.55 -0.64
CA GLY A 158 0.91 13.68 -0.18
C GLY A 158 0.63 13.87 1.30
N PRO A 159 -0.31 13.10 1.85
CA PRO A 159 -0.75 13.24 3.23
C PRO A 159 0.35 13.04 4.27
N PRO A 160 0.40 13.85 5.35
CA PRO A 160 -0.63 14.79 5.77
C PRO A 160 -0.65 16.14 5.02
N GLY A 161 0.31 16.38 4.13
CA GLY A 161 0.30 17.53 3.23
C GLY A 161 -0.65 17.34 2.04
N ASN A 162 -0.68 18.35 1.16
CA ASN A 162 -1.36 18.23 -0.13
C ASN A 162 -0.45 17.54 -1.15
N MET A 163 -1.07 16.90 -2.13
CA MET A 163 -0.39 16.56 -3.37
C MET A 163 -0.57 17.73 -4.33
N ASP A 164 0.54 18.38 -4.68
CA ASP A 164 0.54 19.60 -5.47
C ASP A 164 1.29 19.37 -6.79
N THR A 165 0.98 20.19 -7.78
CA THR A 165 1.73 20.23 -9.03
C THR A 165 3.09 20.88 -8.80
N LEU A 166 4.16 20.30 -9.37
CA LEU A 166 5.50 20.87 -9.41
C LEU A 166 5.58 21.91 -10.56
N PRO A 167 5.57 23.22 -10.27
CA PRO A 167 5.36 24.22 -11.31
C PRO A 167 6.55 24.28 -12.29
N GLY A 168 6.25 24.27 -13.59
CA GLY A 168 7.24 24.38 -14.67
C GLY A 168 8.07 23.11 -14.93
N ALA A 169 7.83 22.03 -14.19
CA ALA A 169 8.44 20.74 -14.46
C ALA A 169 7.96 20.15 -15.79
N ASP A 170 8.87 19.57 -16.55
CA ASP A 170 8.56 18.85 -17.79
C ASP A 170 8.23 17.37 -17.49
N PRO A 171 6.96 16.93 -17.58
CA PRO A 171 6.59 15.55 -17.29
C PRO A 171 7.24 14.53 -18.22
N ALA A 172 7.62 14.92 -19.43
CA ALA A 172 8.24 14.01 -20.39
C ALA A 172 9.66 13.62 -19.95
N THR A 173 10.37 14.52 -19.27
CA THR A 173 11.80 14.35 -18.94
C THR A 173 12.11 14.31 -17.44
N ILE A 174 11.11 14.55 -16.58
CA ILE A 174 11.28 14.50 -15.12
C ILE A 174 11.82 13.16 -14.63
N ARG A 175 12.77 13.22 -13.72
CA ARG A 175 13.40 12.10 -13.02
C ARG A 175 13.43 12.39 -11.52
N VAL A 176 13.04 11.38 -10.73
CA VAL A 176 13.22 11.39 -9.27
C VAL A 176 14.67 10.99 -8.97
N MET A 177 15.42 11.85 -8.29
CA MET A 177 16.84 11.59 -8.03
C MET A 177 17.09 10.89 -6.70
N ASN A 178 16.18 11.01 -5.71
CA ASN A 178 16.41 10.56 -4.34
C ASN A 178 15.57 9.34 -3.87
N PRO A 179 15.56 8.18 -4.56
CA PRO A 179 14.72 7.07 -4.15
C PRO A 179 15.29 6.26 -2.96
N GLU A 180 16.61 6.26 -2.72
CA GLU A 180 17.25 5.36 -1.74
C GLU A 180 17.43 5.95 -0.33
N ARG A 181 17.60 7.28 -0.22
CA ARG A 181 17.67 7.98 1.08
C ARG A 181 16.31 8.53 1.54
N GLY A 182 15.29 8.47 0.69
CA GLY A 182 14.06 9.26 0.81
C GLY A 182 12.95 8.59 1.60
N CYS A 183 12.37 9.34 2.53
CA CYS A 183 11.07 8.99 3.07
C CYS A 183 10.01 9.17 1.98
N TRP A 184 9.11 8.18 1.84
CA TRP A 184 8.15 8.09 0.74
C TRP A 184 7.31 9.37 0.53
N ASN A 185 7.05 10.16 1.58
CA ASN A 185 6.36 11.44 1.47
C ASN A 185 7.06 12.56 2.25
N CYS A 186 8.37 12.67 2.11
CA CYS A 186 9.08 13.81 2.64
C CYS A 186 9.18 14.89 1.56
N GLY A 187 9.10 16.17 1.96
CA GLY A 187 9.05 17.33 1.07
C GLY A 187 10.42 17.82 0.57
N ASP A 188 11.45 16.99 0.72
CA ASP A 188 12.88 17.28 0.58
C ASP A 188 13.55 16.34 -0.43
N CYS A 189 12.90 16.13 -1.59
CA CYS A 189 13.46 15.32 -2.66
C CYS A 189 13.92 16.16 -3.85
N TYR A 190 15.01 15.71 -4.47
CA TYR A 190 15.49 16.28 -5.72
C TYR A 190 14.77 15.68 -6.91
N PHE A 191 14.32 16.55 -7.81
CA PHE A 191 13.82 16.19 -9.14
C PHE A 191 14.64 16.91 -10.20
N VAL A 192 14.84 16.27 -11.33
CA VAL A 192 15.57 16.86 -12.47
C VAL A 192 14.76 16.61 -13.73
N ASP A 193 14.50 17.66 -14.49
CA ASP A 193 14.01 17.56 -15.86
C ASP A 193 15.08 18.07 -16.85
N ALA A 194 14.76 18.13 -18.14
CA ALA A 194 15.73 18.56 -19.17
C ALA A 194 16.30 19.98 -18.97
N LYS A 195 15.63 20.86 -18.20
CA LYS A 195 15.97 22.28 -18.05
C LYS A 195 16.13 22.74 -16.60
N HIS A 196 15.58 22.01 -15.65
CA HIS A 196 15.43 22.45 -14.28
C HIS A 196 15.88 21.37 -13.30
N VAL A 197 16.32 21.85 -12.13
CA VAL A 197 16.48 21.05 -10.93
C VAL A 197 15.51 21.59 -9.89
N PHE A 198 14.86 20.71 -9.16
CA PHE A 198 13.92 21.05 -8.10
C PHE A 198 14.36 20.45 -6.79
N TRP A 199 14.07 21.17 -5.70
CA TRP A 199 14.11 20.66 -4.35
C TRP A 199 12.71 20.79 -3.75
N GLY A 200 12.10 19.65 -3.47
CA GLY A 200 10.71 19.58 -3.09
C GLY A 200 9.79 20.17 -4.18
N LEU A 201 8.92 21.12 -3.80
CA LEU A 201 8.05 21.85 -4.73
C LEU A 201 8.67 23.11 -5.36
N GLN A 202 9.97 23.36 -5.15
CA GLN A 202 10.61 24.60 -5.56
C GLN A 202 11.71 24.34 -6.60
N PRO A 203 11.76 25.09 -7.71
CA PRO A 203 12.91 25.06 -8.61
C PRO A 203 14.13 25.67 -7.91
N ILE A 204 15.31 25.14 -8.21
CA ILE A 204 16.60 25.68 -7.77
C ILE A 204 17.12 26.55 -8.92
N PRO A 205 17.11 27.89 -8.78
CA PRO A 205 17.57 28.77 -9.83
C PRO A 205 19.03 28.50 -10.21
N GLU A 206 19.33 28.57 -11.50
CA GLU A 206 20.68 28.44 -12.07
C GLU A 206 21.37 27.08 -11.89
N ALA A 207 20.71 26.08 -11.30
CA ALA A 207 21.23 24.73 -11.21
C ALA A 207 21.34 24.10 -12.61
N ASP A 208 22.48 23.47 -12.90
CA ASP A 208 22.72 22.84 -14.21
C ASP A 208 22.17 21.42 -14.23
N SER A 209 20.94 21.27 -14.74
CA SER A 209 20.21 19.99 -14.81
C SER A 209 20.97 18.90 -15.57
N LYS A 210 21.86 19.26 -16.50
CA LYS A 210 22.61 18.30 -17.31
C LYS A 210 23.74 17.63 -16.54
N THR A 211 24.29 18.30 -15.53
CA THR A 211 25.44 17.81 -14.75
C THR A 211 25.07 17.53 -13.29
N PHE A 212 23.81 17.80 -12.91
CA PHE A 212 23.30 17.58 -11.57
C PHE A 212 23.32 16.10 -11.18
N HIS A 213 23.89 15.81 -10.02
CA HIS A 213 23.93 14.46 -9.44
C HIS A 213 23.93 14.53 -7.91
N LEU A 214 23.39 13.49 -7.27
CA LEU A 214 23.44 13.37 -5.82
C LEU A 214 24.85 13.00 -5.35
N VAL A 215 25.18 13.44 -4.13
CA VAL A 215 26.44 13.13 -3.45
C VAL A 215 26.12 12.42 -2.14
N ASP A 216 26.81 11.32 -1.88
CA ASP A 216 26.71 10.56 -0.64
C ASP A 216 27.63 11.18 0.42
N SER A 217 27.24 12.33 0.97
CA SER A 217 27.98 12.98 2.08
C SER A 217 27.05 13.65 3.09
N GLU A 218 27.57 13.96 4.28
CA GLU A 218 26.82 14.63 5.35
C GLU A 218 26.68 16.16 5.15
N ALA A 219 27.61 16.78 4.42
CA ALA A 219 27.68 18.23 4.25
C ALA A 219 27.19 18.71 2.86
N VAL A 220 27.10 17.79 1.90
CA VAL A 220 26.71 18.03 0.51
C VAL A 220 25.80 16.91 0.07
N ASP A 221 24.56 17.23 -0.32
CA ASP A 221 23.59 16.24 -0.80
C ASP A 221 23.57 16.11 -2.33
N ALA A 222 23.99 17.15 -3.05
CA ALA A 222 24.07 17.16 -4.49
C ALA A 222 25.10 18.15 -5.05
N ARG A 223 25.48 17.97 -6.31
CA ARG A 223 26.40 18.83 -7.06
C ARG A 223 25.96 18.96 -8.51
N ASP A 224 26.26 20.10 -9.09
CA ASP A 224 26.37 20.24 -10.54
C ASP A 224 27.80 20.71 -10.90
N LYS A 225 28.03 21.02 -12.18
CA LYS A 225 29.33 21.48 -12.68
C LYS A 225 29.84 22.76 -11.98
N TYR A 226 28.95 23.58 -11.43
CA TYR A 226 29.26 24.92 -10.94
C TYR A 226 29.16 25.05 -9.41
N ARG A 227 28.29 24.26 -8.77
CA ARG A 227 27.93 24.44 -7.36
C ARG A 227 27.74 23.11 -6.63
N SER A 228 27.97 23.15 -5.31
CA SER A 228 27.49 22.13 -4.38
C SER A 228 26.19 22.59 -3.74
N TYR A 229 25.35 21.65 -3.31
CA TYR A 229 24.06 21.92 -2.70
C TYR A 229 23.93 21.21 -1.35
N TYR A 230 23.12 21.80 -0.48
CA TYR A 230 22.63 21.19 0.75
C TYR A 230 21.20 21.66 1.01
N ASN A 231 20.25 20.73 1.10
CA ASN A 231 18.82 20.96 1.23
C ASN A 231 18.27 21.95 0.18
N GLY A 232 18.63 21.72 -1.08
CA GLY A 232 18.22 22.56 -2.22
C GLY A 232 18.88 23.92 -2.29
N ARG A 233 19.80 24.25 -1.37
CA ARG A 233 20.50 25.54 -1.34
C ARG A 233 21.93 25.40 -1.83
N PRO A 234 22.40 26.32 -2.70
CA PRO A 234 23.80 26.32 -3.10
C PRO A 234 24.69 26.66 -1.91
N ILE A 235 25.79 25.93 -1.76
CA ILE A 235 26.82 26.12 -0.74
C ILE A 235 28.18 26.40 -1.41
N ARG A 236 29.03 27.14 -0.70
CA ARG A 236 30.36 27.58 -1.17
C ARG A 236 31.41 26.50 -1.02
#